data_AF-A0A414CII1-F1
#
_entry.id   AF-A0A414CII1-F1
#
_cell.length_a   1.000
_cell.length_b   1.000
_cell.length_c   1.000
_cell.angle_alpha   90.00
_cell.angle_beta   90.00
_cell.angle_gamma   90.00
#
_symmetry.space_group_name_H-M   'P 1'
#
loop_
_entity.id
_entity.type
_entity.pdbx_description
1 polymer ?
#
loop_
_entity_poly.entity_id
_entity_poly.type
_entity_poly.pdbx_seq_one_letter_code
_entity_poly.pdbx_strand_id
1 'polypeptide(L)'
;MNDNVKNPKHYQGRNGIEAIDVHRNFMNDEQLTGYHLGNTLKYLLRYRKKNGIEDLEKAKVHMDWLIEKEKAILKNENDLKGMEND
;
A
#
# COMPACT_ATOMS: atom_id res chain seq x y z
N MET A 1 -9.17 21.90 -4.25
CA MET A 1 -8.29 21.05 -5.07
C MET A 1 -8.40 19.64 -4.52
N ASN A 2 -8.61 18.61 -5.35
CA ASN A 2 -8.59 17.23 -4.86
C ASN A 2 -7.15 16.76 -4.77
N ASP A 3 -6.82 16.02 -3.70
CA ASP A 3 -5.53 15.35 -3.59
C ASP A 3 -5.55 14.08 -4.45
N ASN A 4 -4.97 14.17 -5.66
CA ASN A 4 -4.91 13.05 -6.60
C ASN A 4 -3.89 11.96 -6.20
N VAL A 5 -3.11 12.19 -5.13
CA VAL A 5 -2.13 11.23 -4.61
C VAL A 5 -2.78 10.41 -3.51
N LYS A 6 -3.32 11.07 -2.49
CA LYS A 6 -3.87 10.40 -1.30
C LYS A 6 -5.33 10.03 -1.48
N ASN A 7 -6.15 10.92 -2.03
CA ASN A 7 -7.61 10.78 -2.07
C ASN A 7 -8.19 11.00 -3.49
N PRO A 8 -7.87 10.14 -4.47
CA PRO A 8 -8.33 10.35 -5.84
C PRO A 8 -9.84 10.11 -5.92
N LYS A 9 -10.59 11.09 -6.46
CA LYS A 9 -12.07 11.01 -6.55
C LYS A 9 -12.61 9.73 -7.17
N HIS A 10 -11.89 9.15 -8.14
CA HIS A 10 -12.30 7.94 -8.84
C HIS A 10 -12.08 6.64 -8.03
N TYR A 11 -11.44 6.71 -6.85
CA TYR A 11 -11.29 5.59 -5.92
C TYR A 11 -12.20 5.67 -4.70
N GLN A 12 -13.03 6.72 -4.60
CA GLN A 12 -13.99 6.88 -3.52
C GLN A 12 -15.32 6.26 -3.92
N GLY A 13 -15.74 5.23 -3.18
CA GLY A 13 -17.04 4.61 -3.35
C GLY A 13 -18.20 5.53 -2.91
N ARG A 14 -19.43 5.17 -3.30
CA ARG A 14 -20.67 5.93 -3.01
C ARG A 14 -20.85 6.29 -1.52
N ASN A 15 -20.32 5.47 -0.62
CA ASN A 15 -20.45 5.63 0.83
C ASN A 15 -19.13 6.05 1.51
N GLY A 16 -18.15 6.56 0.75
CA GLY A 16 -16.87 7.01 1.29
C GLY A 16 -15.84 5.90 1.55
N ILE A 17 -16.16 4.64 1.21
CA ILE A 17 -15.19 3.53 1.26
C ILE A 17 -14.14 3.76 0.17
N GLU A 18 -12.86 3.75 0.55
CA GLU A 18 -11.77 3.87 -0.41
C GLU A 18 -11.43 2.52 -1.02
N ALA A 19 -10.99 2.52 -2.29
CA ALA A 19 -10.61 1.30 -2.97
C ALA A 19 -9.55 0.51 -2.19
N ILE A 20 -8.61 1.17 -1.51
CA ILE A 20 -7.56 0.50 -0.73
C ILE A 20 -8.12 -0.32 0.44
N ASP A 21 -9.21 0.14 1.07
CA ASP A 21 -9.83 -0.57 2.19
C ASP A 21 -10.50 -1.86 1.72
N VAL A 22 -11.09 -1.84 0.52
CA VAL A 22 -11.60 -3.04 -0.13
C VAL A 22 -10.46 -4.04 -0.37
N HIS A 23 -9.32 -3.60 -0.89
CA HIS A 23 -8.18 -4.51 -1.14
C HIS A 23 -7.69 -5.14 0.18
N ARG A 24 -7.53 -4.33 1.23
CA ARG A 24 -7.12 -4.81 2.56
C ARG A 24 -8.10 -5.82 3.17
N ASN A 25 -9.40 -5.68 2.89
CA ASN A 25 -10.42 -6.58 3.41
C ASN A 25 -10.48 -7.94 2.70
N PHE A 26 -10.11 -7.99 1.41
CA PHE A 26 -10.29 -9.19 0.59
C PHE A 26 -8.99 -9.91 0.22
N MET A 27 -7.83 -9.29 0.37
CA MET A 27 -6.53 -9.88 0.03
C MET A 27 -5.88 -10.52 1.24
N ASN A 28 -5.24 -11.67 1.02
CA ASN A 28 -4.31 -12.24 1.99
C ASN A 28 -2.98 -11.47 2.03
N ASP A 29 -2.09 -11.82 2.95
CA ASP A 29 -0.82 -11.12 3.15
C ASP A 29 0.06 -11.07 1.91
N GLU A 30 0.20 -12.19 1.20
CA GLU A 30 1.02 -12.28 -0.02
C GLU A 30 0.44 -11.42 -1.15
N GLN A 31 -0.89 -11.49 -1.34
CA GLN A 31 -1.61 -10.71 -2.34
C GLN A 31 -1.47 -9.21 -2.09
N LEU A 32 -1.61 -8.78 -0.83
CA LEU A 32 -1.50 -7.39 -0.46
C LEU A 32 -0.06 -6.88 -0.62
N THR A 33 0.94 -7.67 -0.23
CA THR A 33 2.36 -7.39 -0.49
C THR A 33 2.64 -7.23 -1.99
N GLY A 34 2.16 -8.18 -2.81
CA GLY A 34 2.28 -8.11 -4.27
C GLY A 34 1.58 -6.89 -4.87
N TYR A 35 0.42 -6.51 -4.34
CA TYR A 35 -0.31 -5.31 -4.76
C TYR A 35 0.49 -4.02 -4.51
N HIS A 36 1.05 -3.84 -3.31
CA HIS A 36 1.86 -2.66 -3.01
C HIS A 36 3.14 -2.64 -3.84
N LEU A 37 3.86 -3.77 -3.92
CA LEU A 37 5.09 -3.88 -4.71
C LEU A 37 4.85 -3.55 -6.20
N GLY A 38 3.82 -4.14 -6.79
CA GLY A 38 3.46 -3.93 -8.19
C GLY A 38 3.06 -2.47 -8.47
N ASN A 39 2.32 -1.82 -7.56
CA ASN A 39 1.96 -0.41 -7.71
C ASN A 39 3.17 0.51 -7.58
N THR A 40 4.04 0.29 -6.60
CA THR A 40 5.30 1.02 -6.44
C THR A 40 6.13 0.95 -7.72
N LEU A 41 6.37 -0.25 -8.25
CA LEU A 41 7.12 -0.43 -9.49
C LEU A 41 6.43 0.25 -10.68
N LYS A 42 5.11 0.05 -10.84
CA LYS A 42 4.32 0.67 -11.91
C LYS A 42 4.51 2.19 -11.94
N TYR A 43 4.41 2.85 -10.79
CA TYR A 43 4.52 4.31 -10.73
C TYR A 43 5.96 4.79 -10.99
N LEU A 44 6.97 4.07 -10.48
CA LEU A 44 8.39 4.34 -10.78
C LEU A 44 8.74 4.15 -12.27
N LEU A 45 8.08 3.23 -12.97
CA LEU A 45 8.28 3.05 -14.41
C LEU A 45 7.55 4.12 -15.24
N ARG A 46 6.46 4.68 -14.70
CA ARG A 46 5.55 5.56 -15.44
C ARG A 46 5.87 7.04 -15.31
N TYR A 47 6.51 7.48 -14.21
CA TYR A 47 6.58 8.91 -13.86
C TYR A 47 7.13 9.81 -14.99
N ARG A 48 8.22 9.40 -15.67
CA ARG A 48 8.81 10.20 -16.77
C ARG A 48 7.90 10.32 -18.00
N LYS A 49 6.97 9.40 -18.18
CA LYS A 49 6.16 9.26 -19.40
C LYS A 49 4.69 9.67 -19.22
N LYS A 50 4.19 9.85 -17.99
CA LYS A 50 2.77 10.15 -17.75
C LYS A 50 2.53 11.30 -16.77
N ASN A 51 2.71 11.09 -15.46
CA ASN A 51 2.24 12.05 -14.45
C ASN A 51 3.36 12.73 -13.65
N GLY A 52 4.64 12.52 -14.00
CA GLY A 52 5.77 13.18 -13.34
C GLY A 52 5.79 12.93 -11.83
N ILE A 53 5.95 14.00 -11.06
CA ILE A 53 6.08 13.94 -9.60
C ILE A 53 4.90 13.25 -8.91
N GLU A 54 3.67 13.37 -9.43
CA GLU A 54 2.48 12.75 -8.85
C GLU A 54 2.61 11.22 -8.81
N ASP A 55 3.22 10.61 -9.83
CA ASP A 55 3.48 9.16 -9.81
C ASP A 55 4.56 8.81 -8.78
N LEU A 56 5.59 9.65 -8.60
CA LEU A 56 6.59 9.41 -7.56
C LEU A 56 5.98 9.49 -6.15
N GLU A 57 5.06 10.43 -5.92
CA GLU A 57 4.34 10.54 -4.65
C GLU A 57 3.42 9.32 -4.42
N LYS A 58 2.74 8.82 -5.47
CA LYS A 58 1.97 7.57 -5.39
C LYS A 58 2.86 6.36 -5.10
N ALA A 59 4.03 6.28 -5.74
CA ALA A 59 4.99 5.22 -5.47
C ALA A 59 5.43 5.23 -4.00
N LYS A 60 5.70 6.43 -3.45
CA LYS A 60 6.04 6.61 -2.04
C LYS A 60 4.92 6.11 -1.12
N VAL A 61 3.66 6.46 -1.38
CA VAL A 61 2.52 6.00 -0.58
C VAL A 61 2.43 4.46 -0.54
N HIS A 62 2.54 3.78 -1.70
CA HIS A 62 2.52 2.32 -1.71
C HIS A 62 3.73 1.69 -1.04
N MET A 63 4.91 2.32 -1.14
CA MET A 63 6.12 1.88 -0.44
C MET A 63 5.96 2.02 1.07
N ASP A 64 5.43 3.15 1.56
CA ASP A 64 5.22 3.39 2.99
C ASP A 64 4.25 2.34 3.57
N TRP A 65 3.14 2.05 2.89
CA TRP A 65 2.22 0.98 3.29
C TRP A 65 2.86 -0.41 3.30
N LEU A 66 3.72 -0.72 2.33
CA LEU A 66 4.44 -1.98 2.31
C LEU A 66 5.40 -2.09 3.50
N ILE A 67 6.15 -1.03 3.79
CA ILE A 67 7.06 -0.99 4.95
C ILE A 67 6.30 -1.18 6.27
N GLU A 68 5.15 -0.53 6.44
CA GLU A 68 4.31 -0.69 7.62
C GLU A 68 3.84 -2.14 7.79
N LYS A 69 3.41 -2.77 6.70
CA LYS A 69 2.98 -4.17 6.70
C LYS A 69 4.11 -5.12 7.08
N GLU A 70 5.28 -4.98 6.47
CA GLU A 70 6.45 -5.83 6.75
C GLU A 70 6.92 -5.67 8.20
N LYS A 71 6.90 -4.44 8.75
CA LYS A 71 7.18 -4.22 10.18
C LYS A 71 6.19 -4.93 11.10
N ALA A 72 4.91 -4.96 10.75
CA ALA A 72 3.89 -5.67 11.53
C ALA A 72 4.12 -7.19 11.51
N ILE A 73 4.46 -7.76 10.35
CA ILE A 73 4.81 -9.18 10.23
C ILE A 73 6.01 -9.52 11.12
N LEU A 74 7.11 -8.77 10.98
CA LEU A 74 8.34 -8.99 11.76
C LEU A 74 8.10 -8.92 13.26
N LYS A 75 7.25 -7.98 13.71
CA LYS A 75 6.88 -7.87 15.12
C LYS A 75 6.16 -9.13 15.59
N ASN A 76 5.14 -9.58 14.85
CA ASN A 76 4.38 -10.77 15.19
C ASN A 76 5.28 -12.02 15.26
N GLU A 77 6.22 -12.17 14.32
CA GLU A 77 7.19 -13.28 14.34
C GLU A 77 8.10 -13.25 15.58
N ASN A 78 8.54 -12.06 16.00
CA ASN A 78 9.36 -11.92 17.20
C ASN A 78 8.57 -12.19 18.48
N ASP A 79 7.32 -11.73 18.54
CA ASP A 79 6.42 -11.98 19.67
C ASP A 79 6.16 -13.50 19.82
N LEU A 80 5.91 -14.21 18.72
CA LEU A 80 5.73 -15.67 18.71
C LEU A 80 7.00 -16.41 19.19
N LYS A 81 8.19 -16.00 18.72
CA LYS A 81 9.46 -16.58 19.18
C LYS A 81 9.70 -16.31 20.67
N GLY A 82 9.26 -15.17 21.20
CA GLY A 82 9.35 -14.87 22.63
C GLY A 82 8.56 -15.85 23.49
N MET A 83 7.35 -16.23 23.04
CA MET A 83 6.47 -17.17 23.75
C MET A 83 6.94 -18.62 23.72
N GLU A 84 7.70 -19.05 22.71
CA GLU A 84 8.27 -20.40 22.63
C GLU A 84 9.47 -20.62 23.58
N ASN A 85 10.02 -19.55 24.15
CA ASN A 85 11.20 -19.60 25.02
C ASN A 85 10.86 -19.50 26.53
N ASP A 86 9.58 -19.40 26.89
CA ASP A 86 9.05 -19.43 28.26
C ASP A 86 8.40 -20.80 28.59
#